data_AF-B8AZ56-F1
#
_entry.id   AF-B8AZ56-F1
#
_cell.length_a   1.000
_cell.length_b   1.000
_cell.length_c   1.000
_cell.angle_alpha   90.00
_cell.angle_beta   90.00
_cell.angle_gamma   90.00
#
_symmetry.space_group_name_H-M   'P 1'
#
loop_
_entity.id
_entity.type
_entity.pdbx_description
1 polymer ?
#
loop_
_entity_poly.entity_id
_entity_poly.type
_entity_poly.pdbx_seq_one_letter_code
_entity_poly.pdbx_strand_id
1 'polypeptide(L)' 'MVSSPRPRVSVIFFAGPPPRERLAPLPWLVAEDGGRRRYREFTWREYKASAYRTKLAENRLCHFETEAD' A
#
# COMPACT_ATOMS: atom_id res chain seq x y z
N MET A 1 -21.27 4.73 14.99
CA MET A 1 -22.63 4.19 15.17
C MET A 1 -22.58 2.69 14.89
N VAL A 2 -22.98 1.86 15.84
CA VAL A 2 -23.05 0.40 15.68
C VAL A 2 -24.38 0.05 15.01
N SER A 3 -24.38 -0.91 14.08
CA SER A 3 -25.58 -1.23 13.27
C SER A 3 -26.52 -2.25 13.92
N SER A 4 -26.19 -2.81 15.08
CA SER A 4 -27.00 -3.87 15.70
C SER A 4 -26.91 -3.85 17.23
N PRO A 5 -27.99 -4.24 17.94
CA PRO A 5 -27.97 -4.40 19.40
C PRO A 5 -27.08 -5.58 19.87
N ARG A 6 -26.60 -6.40 18.93
CA ARG A 6 -25.67 -7.49 19.22
C ARG A 6 -24.22 -7.01 19.13
N PRO A 7 -23.33 -7.50 20.00
CA PRO A 7 -21.90 -7.21 19.89
C PRO A 7 -21.37 -7.75 18.56
N ARG A 8 -20.59 -6.93 17.85
CA ARG A 8 -19.81 -7.35 16.67
C ARG A 8 -18.40 -7.69 17.12
N VAL A 9 -18.00 -8.94 16.93
CA VAL A 9 -16.62 -9.40 17.17
C VAL A 9 -15.96 -9.67 15.82
N SER A 10 -14.75 -9.19 15.62
CA SER A 10 -13.97 -9.45 14.41
C SER A 10 -12.49 -9.63 14.75
N VAL A 11 -11.86 -10.60 14.10
CA VAL A 11 -10.41 -10.82 14.13
C VAL A 11 -9.89 -10.58 12.72
N ILE A 12 -8.81 -9.82 12.59
CA ILE A 12 -8.19 -9.53 11.31
C ILE A 12 -6.70 -9.79 11.45
N PHE A 13 -6.15 -10.55 10.51
CA PHE A 13 -4.72 -10.75 10.37
C PHE A 13 -4.21 -9.87 9.23
N PHE A 14 -3.22 -9.02 9.54
CA PHE A 14 -2.55 -8.17 8.55
C PHE A 14 -1.12 -8.69 8.33
N ALA A 15 -0.89 -9.31 7.18
CA ALA A 15 0.44 -9.73 6.76
C ALA A 15 1.14 -8.59 6.02
N GLY A 16 2.39 -8.31 6.38
CA GLY A 16 3.26 -7.40 5.66
C GLY A 16 4.65 -8.03 5.49
N PRO A 17 5.39 -7.66 4.45
CA PRO A 17 6.75 -8.16 4.22
C PRO A 17 7.74 -7.62 5.27
N PRO A 18 9.00 -8.10 5.28
CA PRO A 18 10.04 -7.56 6.14
C PRO A 18 10.23 -6.05 5.94
N PRO A 19 10.63 -5.27 6.98
CA PRO A 19 10.72 -3.81 6.88
C PRO A 19 11.64 -3.30 5.76
N ARG A 20 12.68 -4.06 5.40
CA ARG A 20 13.66 -3.72 4.36
C ARG A 20 13.30 -4.29 2.98
N GLU A 21 12.19 -5.02 2.86
CA GLU A 21 11.72 -5.53 1.58
C GLU A 21 11.42 -4.35 0.66
N ARG A 22 11.95 -4.40 -0.57
CA ARG A 22 11.70 -3.39 -1.59
C ARG A 22 10.46 -3.77 -2.37
N LEU A 23 9.47 -2.90 -2.37
CA LEU A 23 8.23 -3.02 -3.10
C LEU A 23 8.40 -2.41 -4.48
N ALA A 24 8.19 -3.25 -5.48
CA ALA A 24 8.20 -2.91 -6.89
C ALA A 24 7.24 -3.86 -7.63
N PRO A 25 6.73 -3.46 -8.79
CA PRO A 25 6.00 -4.38 -9.66
C PRO A 25 6.85 -5.61 -10.03
N LEU A 26 6.19 -6.75 -10.20
CA LEU A 26 6.86 -7.95 -10.71
C LEU A 26 7.31 -7.71 -12.16
N PRO A 27 8.56 -8.02 -12.54
CA PRO A 27 9.11 -7.64 -13.84
C PRO A 27 8.27 -8.08 -15.04
N TRP A 28 7.68 -9.27 -15.01
CA TRP A 28 6.86 -9.79 -16.10
C TRP A 28 5.55 -9.03 -16.28
N LEU A 29 4.92 -8.55 -15.20
CA LEU A 29 3.69 -7.76 -15.27
C LEU A 29 3.94 -6.38 -15.90
N VAL A 30 5.14 -5.82 -15.70
CA VAL A 30 5.53 -4.54 -16.31
C VAL A 30 5.86 -4.72 -17.80
N ALA A 31 6.45 -5.86 -18.17
CA ALA A 31 6.73 -6.17 -19.58
C ALA A 31 5.44 -6.30 -20.40
N GLU A 32 4.38 -6.88 -19.84
CA GLU A 32 3.06 -6.96 -20.48
C GLU A 32 2.41 -5.58 -20.68
N ASP A 33 2.68 -4.61 -19.79
CA ASP A 33 2.14 -3.23 -19.84
C ASP A 33 3.06 -2.23 -20.56
N GLY A 34 3.86 -2.72 -21.51
CA GLY A 34 4.74 -1.86 -22.33
C GLY A 34 5.86 -1.18 -21.54
N GLY A 35 6.28 -1.76 -20.41
CA GLY A 35 7.39 -1.26 -19.61
C GLY A 35 7.02 -0.15 -18.61
N ARG A 36 5.75 0.27 -18.56
CA ARG A 36 5.32 1.42 -17.78
C ARG A 36 5.21 1.08 -16.29
N ARG A 37 5.74 1.96 -15.44
CA ARG A 37 5.67 1.83 -13.98
C ARG A 37 4.89 3.01 -13.44
N ARG A 38 3.76 2.73 -12.79
CA ARG A 38 2.96 3.78 -12.13
C ARG A 38 3.56 4.25 -10.80
N TYR A 39 4.29 3.39 -10.12
CA TYR A 39 4.83 3.65 -8.79
C TYR A 39 6.36 3.55 -8.80
N ARG A 40 7.01 4.46 -8.07
CA ARG A 40 8.44 4.33 -7.77
C ARG A 40 8.69 3.16 -6.82
N GLU A 41 9.92 2.72 -6.73
CA GLU A 41 10.31 1.70 -5.76
C GLU A 41 10.43 2.30 -4.36
N PHE A 42 9.93 1.58 -3.35
CA PHE A 42 10.02 1.97 -1.94
C PHE A 42 10.05 0.74 -1.04
N THR A 43 10.54 0.88 0.17
CA THR A 43 10.55 -0.18 1.17
C THR A 43 9.22 -0.26 1.91
N TRP A 44 8.90 -1.44 2.44
CA TRP A 44 7.74 -1.58 3.32
C TRP A 44 7.80 -0.66 4.54
N ARG A 45 9.00 -0.41 5.09
CA ARG A 45 9.20 0.56 6.17
C ARG A 45 8.76 1.97 5.79
N GLU A 46 9.11 2.44 4.59
CA GLU A 46 8.73 3.77 4.10
C GLU A 46 7.22 3.89 3.91
N TYR A 47 6.60 2.88 3.29
CA TYR A 47 5.15 2.83 3.15
C TYR A 47 4.44 2.85 4.51
N LYS A 48 4.88 2.00 5.44
CA LYS A 48 4.32 1.94 6.79
C LYS A 48 4.47 3.27 7.52
N ALA A 49 5.66 3.90 7.44
CA ALA A 49 5.89 5.21 8.06
C ALA A 49 5.00 6.31 7.47
N SER A 50 4.80 6.32 6.14
CA SER A 50 3.84 7.23 5.48
C SER A 50 2.39 6.97 5.93
N ALA A 51 1.98 5.70 6.01
CA ALA A 51 0.64 5.32 6.43
C ALA A 51 0.28 5.81 7.85
N TYR A 52 1.23 5.81 8.80
CA TYR A 52 1.00 6.32 10.16
C TYR A 52 1.02 7.85 10.27
N ARG A 53 1.44 8.57 9.22
CA ARG A 53 1.44 10.04 9.17
C ARG A 53 0.21 10.62 8.45
N THR A 54 -0.63 9.77 7.88
CA THR A 54 -1.77 10.14 7.03
C THR A 54 -3.10 9.74 7.66
N LYS A 55 -4.20 10.31 7.16
CA LYS A 55 -5.54 9.95 7.65
C LYS A 55 -5.93 8.54 7.19
N LEU A 56 -6.92 7.93 7.86
CA LEU A 56 -7.43 6.60 7.48
C LEU A 56 -7.97 6.57 6.03
N ALA A 57 -8.64 7.64 5.60
CA ALA A 57 -9.27 7.75 4.29
C ALA A 57 -8.34 8.31 3.20
N GLU A 58 -7.07 8.58 3.51
CA GLU A 58 -6.16 9.21 2.55
C GLU A 58 -5.65 8.20 1.50
N ASN A 59 -5.51 8.64 0.25
CA ASN A 59 -4.85 7.84 -0.78
C ASN A 59 -3.35 7.78 -0.51
N ARG A 60 -2.91 6.81 0.29
CA ARG A 60 -1.50 6.67 0.66
C ARG A 60 -0.57 6.31 -0.50
N LEU A 61 -1.09 5.76 -1.60
CA LEU A 61 -0.28 5.35 -2.74
C LEU A 61 0.14 6.52 -3.63
N CYS A 62 -0.58 7.65 -3.62
CA CYS A 62 -0.19 8.81 -4.44
C CYS A 62 1.19 9.35 -4.07
N HIS A 63 1.60 9.22 -2.80
CA HIS A 63 2.94 9.59 -2.30
C HIS A 63 4.10 8.78 -2.92
N PHE A 64 3.77 7.73 -3.68
CA PHE A 64 4.72 6.81 -4.30
C PHE A 64 4.49 6.67 -5.81
N GLU A 65 3.64 7.48 -6.42
CA GLU A 65 3.52 7.52 -7.88
C GLU A 65 4.84 8.04 -8.49
N THR A 66 5.20 7.54 -9.67
CA THR A 66 6.28 8.16 -10.46
C THR A 66 5.83 9.55 -10.88
N GLU A 67 6.75 10.51 -10.98
CA GLU A 67 6.39 11.82 -11.56
C GLU A 67 5.80 11.58 -12.95
N ALA A 68 4.70 12.27 -13.25
CA ALA A 68 4.15 12.29 -14.59
C ALA A 68 5.13 13.09 -15.46
N ASP A 69 5.61 12.48 -16.55
CA ASP A 69 6.14 13.24 -17.68
C ASP A 69 5.06 14.17 -18.25
#